data_AF-A0A6I0K8R7-F1
#
_entry.id   AF-A0A6I0K8R7-F1
#
_cell.length_a   1.000
_cell.length_b   1.000
_cell.length_c   1.000
_cell.angle_alpha   90.00
_cell.angle_beta   90.00
_cell.angle_gamma   90.00
#
_symmetry.space_group_name_H-M   'P 1'
#
loop_
_entity.id
_entity.type
_entity.pdbx_description
1 polymer ?
#
loop_
_entity_poly.entity_id
_entity_poly.type
_entity_poly.pdbx_seq_one_letter_code
_entity_poly.pdbx_strand_id
1 'polypeptide(L)'
;QGLSIWFDTPNSLTGQAVWLRSNGNRGANLDREWESRSLPIGNGSLGANILGSVAAERITLNEKTLWRGGPNTSGGADYYWNVNKQSAPILKEIRQAFTEGNGEKAAQLTRKNFNGLAAYEEKDEHPFRFGSFTTMGELYIETDLSELRMKNYRRILSLDSAMAVVQFDKEGVQYRRKYFISYPDSVMAMEFSADKAGKQNLVLSYAPNPEAQSNIRTDGTDGLVYTGVLNNNGMKFAFRIKAIAKGGTVIAQNDRLIVKGADRVVFLLTADTDYKMNFNPDFKNPKTYVGDDPELTTQSMMNQALLKGYETLANNHKADYTALFNRVKLTLNPDVTGSDLPTYQRLANYRKGQPDFRLEELYYQFGRYLLIASSRPGNLPANLQGMWHNNLDGPWRVDYHNNINIQMNYWPAGPTNLSECTWPLIDFIRGLVKPGEKTAQAYFAARGWTASISANIFGFTSPLSSEIMAWNFNPMAGPWLATHIWEYYD
;
A
#
# COMPACT_ATOMS: atom_id res chain seq x y z
N GLN A 1 -25.82 7.31 1.21
CA GLN A 1 -26.84 7.13 0.16
C GLN A 1 -26.31 6.35 -1.03
N GLY A 2 -24.98 6.38 -1.28
CA GLY A 2 -24.30 5.51 -2.24
C GLY A 2 -23.81 4.16 -1.69
N LEU A 3 -23.06 3.41 -2.51
CA LEU A 3 -22.33 2.21 -2.07
C LEU A 3 -21.28 2.62 -1.02
N SER A 4 -21.43 2.10 0.20
CA SER A 4 -20.55 2.51 1.28
C SER A 4 -20.32 1.41 2.31
N ILE A 5 -19.07 1.32 2.77
CA ILE A 5 -18.72 0.61 4.00
C ILE A 5 -18.82 1.64 5.13
N TRP A 6 -19.60 1.36 6.17
CA TRP A 6 -19.77 2.32 7.26
C TRP A 6 -19.95 1.68 8.63
N PHE A 7 -19.60 2.45 9.65
CA PHE A 7 -19.64 2.08 11.06
C PHE A 7 -20.24 3.22 11.89
N ASP A 8 -20.96 2.85 12.96
CA ASP A 8 -21.64 3.74 13.91
C ASP A 8 -20.84 3.98 15.20
N THR A 9 -19.65 3.40 15.31
CA THR A 9 -18.75 3.57 16.46
C THR A 9 -17.38 4.09 16.04
N PRO A 10 -16.76 5.00 16.81
CA PRO A 10 -15.37 5.36 16.63
C PRO A 10 -14.45 4.16 16.91
N ASN A 11 -13.27 4.15 16.28
CA ASN A 11 -12.19 3.27 16.73
C ASN A 11 -11.56 3.86 18.00
N SER A 12 -11.09 2.98 18.89
CA SER A 12 -10.47 3.37 20.14
C SER A 12 -9.10 4.04 19.95
N LEU A 13 -8.63 4.72 20.99
CA LEU A 13 -7.25 5.20 21.09
C LEU A 13 -6.28 4.15 21.66
N THR A 14 -6.71 2.90 21.83
CA THR A 14 -5.82 1.82 22.35
C THR A 14 -4.81 1.36 21.30
N GLY A 15 -5.12 1.60 20.02
CA GLY A 15 -4.18 1.43 18.93
C GLY A 15 -3.16 2.58 18.90
N GLN A 16 -1.93 2.21 18.60
CA GLN A 16 -0.83 3.11 18.27
C GLN A 16 0.02 2.41 17.22
N ALA A 17 0.92 3.15 16.59
CA ALA A 17 1.96 2.67 15.70
C ALA A 17 2.46 1.27 16.13
N VAL A 18 2.22 0.26 15.29
CA VAL A 18 2.38 -1.15 15.70
C VAL A 18 3.82 -1.45 16.12
N TRP A 19 4.79 -0.79 15.48
CA TRP A 19 6.21 -0.95 15.77
C TRP A 19 6.62 -0.51 17.18
N LEU A 20 5.80 0.26 17.89
CA LEU A 20 6.02 0.55 19.31
C LEU A 20 5.78 -0.69 20.21
N ARG A 21 5.14 -1.73 19.67
CA ARG A 21 4.76 -2.95 20.40
C ARG A 21 5.36 -4.23 19.78
N SER A 22 5.64 -4.25 18.48
CA SER A 22 6.25 -5.39 17.79
C SER A 22 6.74 -5.03 16.39
N ASN A 23 7.85 -5.65 15.97
CA ASN A 23 8.37 -5.57 14.60
C ASN A 23 7.63 -6.49 13.60
N GLY A 24 6.38 -6.91 13.88
CA GLY A 24 5.49 -7.55 12.90
C GLY A 24 5.64 -9.06 12.64
N ASN A 25 6.68 -9.71 13.15
CA ASN A 25 6.97 -11.13 12.90
C ASN A 25 6.11 -12.15 13.70
N ARG A 26 4.86 -11.82 14.07
CA ARG A 26 4.00 -12.67 14.91
C ARG A 26 2.80 -13.31 14.20
N GLY A 27 2.72 -13.24 12.86
CA GLY A 27 1.65 -13.87 12.07
C GLY A 27 0.24 -13.28 12.28
N ALA A 28 0.08 -12.28 13.15
CA ALA A 28 -1.16 -11.54 13.39
C ALA A 28 -0.84 -10.06 13.62
N ASN A 29 -1.67 -9.17 13.05
CA ASN A 29 -1.54 -7.74 13.29
C ASN A 29 -1.96 -7.40 14.73
N LEU A 30 -1.11 -6.67 15.46
CA LEU A 30 -1.41 -6.26 16.84
C LEU A 30 -2.40 -5.09 16.92
N ASP A 31 -2.62 -4.39 15.81
CA ASP A 31 -3.66 -3.37 15.69
C ASP A 31 -4.86 -3.95 14.92
N ARG A 32 -5.74 -4.63 15.69
CA ARG A 32 -6.96 -5.24 15.15
C ARG A 32 -7.95 -4.20 14.62
N GLU A 33 -7.95 -2.99 15.16
CA GLU A 33 -8.82 -1.92 14.67
C GLU A 33 -8.33 -1.41 13.32
N TRP A 34 -7.01 -1.29 13.12
CA TRP A 34 -6.47 -1.02 11.79
C TRP A 34 -6.88 -2.11 10.78
N GLU A 35 -6.64 -3.37 11.10
CA GLU A 35 -6.87 -4.50 10.18
C GLU A 35 -8.35 -4.71 9.83
N SER A 36 -9.24 -4.66 10.83
CA SER A 36 -10.65 -5.05 10.65
C SER A 36 -11.61 -3.87 10.52
N ARG A 37 -11.16 -2.66 10.84
CA ARG A 37 -12.04 -1.49 11.02
C ARG A 37 -11.52 -0.21 10.41
N SER A 38 -10.29 -0.09 9.91
CA SER A 38 -9.86 1.14 9.22
C SER A 38 -10.53 1.28 7.85
N LEU A 39 -10.53 2.51 7.31
CA LEU A 39 -11.03 2.80 5.98
C LEU A 39 -9.83 3.08 5.06
N PRO A 40 -9.44 2.12 4.18
CA PRO A 40 -8.34 2.34 3.25
C PRO A 40 -8.74 3.37 2.19
N ILE A 41 -7.81 4.24 1.82
CA ILE A 41 -7.87 5.16 0.67
C ILE A 41 -6.53 5.17 -0.04
N GLY A 42 -6.51 5.44 -1.34
CA GLY A 42 -5.28 5.39 -2.13
C GLY A 42 -5.45 5.94 -3.54
N ASN A 43 -4.34 6.32 -4.17
CA ASN A 43 -4.29 6.74 -5.56
C ASN A 43 -3.35 5.87 -6.43
N GLY A 44 -2.90 4.72 -5.92
CA GLY A 44 -1.92 3.85 -6.57
C GLY A 44 -0.46 4.11 -6.18
N SER A 45 -0.12 5.30 -5.68
CA SER A 45 1.22 5.66 -5.17
C SER A 45 1.21 5.93 -3.66
N LEU A 46 0.34 6.84 -3.21
CA LEU A 46 0.11 7.14 -1.80
C LEU A 46 -1.15 6.43 -1.31
N GLY A 47 -1.03 5.75 -0.18
CA GLY A 47 -2.11 5.07 0.52
C GLY A 47 -2.23 5.54 1.96
N ALA A 48 -3.45 5.49 2.49
CA ALA A 48 -3.70 5.75 3.90
C ALA A 48 -4.84 4.90 4.45
N ASN A 49 -4.84 4.69 5.77
CA ASN A 49 -5.94 4.06 6.50
C ASN A 49 -6.50 5.05 7.51
N ILE A 50 -7.79 5.40 7.38
CA ILE A 50 -8.47 6.33 8.29
C ILE A 50 -9.13 5.54 9.42
N LEU A 51 -8.81 5.86 10.67
CA LEU A 51 -9.37 5.17 11.84
C LEU A 51 -10.70 5.80 12.31
N GLY A 52 -10.86 7.11 12.19
CA GLY A 52 -12.07 7.84 12.57
C GLY A 52 -12.21 8.09 14.08
N SER A 53 -11.13 8.02 14.83
CA SER A 53 -11.16 8.24 16.28
C SER A 53 -11.49 9.69 16.63
N VAL A 54 -12.28 9.93 17.68
CA VAL A 54 -12.83 11.28 17.97
C VAL A 54 -11.76 12.20 18.54
N ALA A 55 -11.18 11.86 19.69
CA ALA A 55 -10.25 12.75 20.41
C ALA A 55 -8.94 12.97 19.65
N ALA A 56 -8.41 11.95 18.99
CA ALA A 56 -7.26 12.05 18.09
C ALA A 56 -7.50 11.17 16.87
N GLU A 57 -7.54 11.76 15.68
CA GLU A 57 -7.57 11.00 14.43
C GLU A 57 -6.23 10.29 14.24
N ARG A 58 -6.26 9.03 13.81
CA ARG A 58 -5.06 8.25 13.49
C ARG A 58 -5.09 7.87 12.01
N ILE A 59 -4.00 8.13 11.31
CA ILE A 59 -3.89 7.90 9.87
C ILE A 59 -2.55 7.21 9.59
N THR A 60 -2.58 5.95 9.20
CA THR A 60 -1.39 5.25 8.69
C THR A 60 -1.10 5.74 7.28
N LEU A 61 0.19 5.99 6.96
CA LEU A 61 0.65 6.44 5.66
C LEU A 61 1.52 5.38 4.98
N ASN A 62 1.34 5.23 3.67
CA ASN A 62 2.13 4.34 2.83
C ASN A 62 2.48 5.01 1.50
N GLU A 63 3.74 4.97 1.10
CA GLU A 63 4.16 5.24 -0.28
C GLU A 63 4.58 3.91 -0.90
N LYS A 64 4.00 3.56 -2.05
CA LYS A 64 4.06 2.24 -2.69
C LYS A 64 5.47 1.70 -2.89
N THR A 65 6.44 2.57 -3.11
CA THR A 65 7.83 2.27 -3.43
C THR A 65 8.75 2.28 -2.21
N LEU A 66 8.25 2.66 -1.02
CA LEU A 66 9.03 2.63 0.21
C LEU A 66 9.33 1.20 0.68
N TRP A 67 10.53 0.73 0.35
CA TRP A 67 10.96 -0.64 0.57
C TRP A 67 12.37 -0.71 1.16
N ARG A 68 12.55 -1.66 2.08
CA ARG A 68 13.87 -2.16 2.51
C ARG A 68 14.42 -3.14 1.45
N GLY A 69 15.69 -3.47 1.53
CA GLY A 69 16.40 -4.42 0.66
C GLY A 69 16.94 -3.81 -0.63
N GLY A 70 17.29 -4.67 -1.59
CA GLY A 70 17.77 -4.25 -2.91
C GLY A 70 19.29 -4.09 -3.03
N PRO A 71 19.76 -3.63 -4.19
CA PRO A 71 21.19 -3.55 -4.53
C PRO A 71 21.96 -2.45 -3.79
N ASN A 72 21.27 -1.51 -3.15
CA ASN A 72 21.89 -0.42 -2.38
C ASN A 72 22.06 -0.73 -0.88
N THR A 73 21.81 -1.96 -0.46
CA THR A 73 22.17 -2.41 0.90
C THR A 73 23.69 -2.35 1.10
N SER A 74 24.17 -2.45 2.35
CA SER A 74 25.60 -2.41 2.66
C SER A 74 26.41 -3.57 2.04
N GLY A 75 25.76 -4.62 1.55
CA GLY A 75 26.41 -5.70 0.80
C GLY A 75 26.70 -5.34 -0.66
N GLY A 76 26.05 -4.29 -1.18
CA GLY A 76 26.24 -3.78 -2.53
C GLY A 76 25.54 -4.58 -3.63
N ALA A 77 25.68 -4.09 -4.87
CA ALA A 77 24.98 -4.64 -6.03
C ALA A 77 25.39 -6.09 -6.31
N ASP A 78 26.68 -6.41 -6.24
CA ASP A 78 27.19 -7.76 -6.50
C ASP A 78 26.61 -8.79 -5.53
N TYR A 79 26.49 -8.43 -4.25
CA TYR A 79 25.86 -9.26 -3.26
C TYR A 79 24.36 -9.48 -3.55
N TYR A 80 23.63 -8.43 -3.94
CA TYR A 80 22.21 -8.54 -4.27
C TYR A 80 21.95 -9.41 -5.50
N TRP A 81 22.76 -9.27 -6.56
CA TRP A 81 22.55 -10.01 -7.81
C TRP A 81 23.12 -11.43 -7.81
N ASN A 82 24.09 -11.72 -6.94
CA ASN A 82 24.64 -13.07 -6.75
C ASN A 82 23.76 -13.92 -5.83
N VAL A 83 22.55 -14.23 -6.30
CA VAL A 83 21.51 -14.99 -5.59
C VAL A 83 21.21 -16.36 -6.20
N ASN A 84 21.56 -16.56 -7.47
CA ASN A 84 21.23 -17.76 -8.23
C ASN A 84 22.27 -18.86 -8.01
N LYS A 85 21.82 -20.08 -7.68
CA LYS A 85 22.67 -21.27 -7.80
C LYS A 85 22.84 -21.67 -9.27
N GLN A 86 24.01 -22.18 -9.63
CA GLN A 86 24.31 -22.68 -10.98
C GLN A 86 23.83 -24.14 -11.12
N SER A 87 22.51 -24.33 -11.12
CA SER A 87 21.86 -25.63 -10.91
C SER A 87 21.57 -26.41 -12.17
N ALA A 88 21.64 -25.77 -13.34
CA ALA A 88 21.33 -26.39 -14.62
C ALA A 88 22.03 -27.74 -14.89
N PRO A 89 23.32 -27.95 -14.53
CA PRO A 89 23.98 -29.24 -14.76
C PRO A 89 23.30 -30.44 -14.08
N ILE A 90 22.62 -30.22 -12.95
CA ILE A 90 21.98 -31.29 -12.16
C ILE A 90 20.62 -31.73 -12.73
N LEU A 91 20.04 -30.94 -13.64
CA LEU A 91 18.71 -31.20 -14.18
C LEU A 91 18.61 -32.55 -14.91
N LYS A 92 19.70 -33.01 -15.54
CA LYS A 92 19.77 -34.32 -16.21
C LYS A 92 19.59 -35.45 -15.20
N GLU A 93 20.28 -35.38 -14.06
CA GLU A 93 20.22 -36.40 -13.02
C GLU A 93 18.86 -36.43 -12.31
N ILE A 94 18.24 -35.27 -12.09
CA ILE A 94 16.87 -35.19 -11.53
C ILE A 94 15.88 -35.89 -12.47
N ARG A 95 15.92 -35.57 -13.77
CA ARG A 95 15.04 -36.18 -14.77
C ARG A 95 15.28 -37.69 -14.88
N GLN A 96 16.54 -38.11 -14.87
CA GLN A 96 16.88 -39.53 -14.89
C GLN A 96 16.33 -40.26 -13.65
N ALA A 97 16.47 -39.68 -12.46
CA ALA A 97 15.92 -40.26 -11.24
C ALA A 97 14.39 -40.45 -11.32
N PHE A 98 13.66 -39.48 -11.90
CA PHE A 98 12.22 -39.66 -12.17
C PHE A 98 11.94 -40.81 -13.15
N THR A 99 12.69 -40.92 -14.26
CA THR A 99 12.48 -42.00 -15.24
C THR A 99 12.83 -43.39 -14.70
N GLU A 100 13.72 -43.47 -13.72
CA GLU A 100 14.10 -44.71 -13.02
C GLU A 100 13.14 -45.05 -11.86
N GLY A 101 12.11 -44.23 -11.61
CA GLY A 101 11.18 -44.40 -10.49
C GLY A 101 11.76 -44.04 -9.11
N ASN A 102 12.94 -43.42 -9.07
CA ASN A 102 13.62 -43.03 -7.83
C ASN A 102 13.21 -41.62 -7.38
N GLY A 103 12.00 -41.51 -6.83
CA GLY A 103 11.45 -40.25 -6.33
C GLY A 103 12.26 -39.62 -5.18
N GLU A 104 12.87 -40.44 -4.32
CA GLU A 104 13.69 -39.95 -3.20
C GLU A 104 14.94 -39.21 -3.69
N LYS A 105 15.68 -39.80 -4.64
CA LYS A 105 16.84 -39.16 -5.27
C LYS A 105 16.42 -37.89 -6.00
N ALA A 106 15.33 -37.92 -6.75
CA ALA A 106 14.82 -36.73 -7.45
C ALA A 106 14.50 -35.59 -6.46
N ALA A 107 13.83 -35.90 -5.34
CA ALA A 107 13.50 -34.94 -4.30
C ALA A 107 14.75 -34.38 -3.61
N GLN A 108 15.73 -35.25 -3.27
CA GLN A 108 16.99 -34.84 -2.65
C GLN A 108 17.79 -33.91 -3.56
N LEU A 109 17.96 -34.28 -4.84
CA LEU A 109 18.68 -33.46 -5.81
C LEU A 109 17.98 -32.11 -6.03
N THR A 110 16.65 -32.12 -6.14
CA THR A 110 15.86 -30.89 -6.31
C THR A 110 16.04 -29.96 -5.10
N ARG A 111 15.79 -30.44 -3.88
CA ARG A 111 15.84 -29.58 -2.68
C ARG A 111 17.22 -28.97 -2.41
N LYS A 112 18.30 -29.67 -2.77
CA LYS A 112 19.68 -29.22 -2.56
C LYS A 112 20.16 -28.21 -3.60
N ASN A 113 19.55 -28.23 -4.79
CA ASN A 113 20.07 -27.49 -5.94
C ASN A 113 19.09 -26.45 -6.51
N PHE A 114 17.78 -26.60 -6.37
CA PHE A 114 16.78 -25.70 -6.96
C PHE A 114 16.24 -24.64 -5.98
N ASN A 115 16.93 -24.43 -4.86
CA ASN A 115 16.85 -23.24 -4.01
C ASN A 115 17.94 -22.21 -4.41
N GLY A 116 17.85 -20.99 -3.90
CA GLY A 116 18.85 -19.93 -4.10
C GLY A 116 19.75 -19.69 -2.91
N LEU A 117 20.38 -18.52 -2.89
CA LEU A 117 21.32 -18.12 -1.84
C LEU A 117 20.73 -17.09 -0.86
N ALA A 118 19.66 -16.39 -1.24
CA ALA A 118 19.06 -15.34 -0.42
C ALA A 118 18.14 -15.92 0.64
N ALA A 119 18.28 -15.46 1.89
CA ALA A 119 17.33 -15.82 2.92
C ALA A 119 16.03 -15.04 2.73
N TYR A 120 14.92 -15.64 3.18
CA TYR A 120 13.64 -14.94 3.22
C TYR A 120 13.41 -14.23 4.56
N GLU A 121 14.09 -14.68 5.61
CA GLU A 121 14.03 -14.10 6.94
C GLU A 121 15.16 -13.11 7.16
N GLU A 122 14.81 -11.90 7.63
CA GLU A 122 15.76 -10.83 7.92
C GLU A 122 16.83 -11.25 8.94
N LYS A 123 16.45 -12.08 9.92
CA LYS A 123 17.36 -12.64 10.93
C LYS A 123 18.38 -13.64 10.37
N ASP A 124 18.12 -14.20 9.20
CA ASP A 124 18.94 -15.26 8.60
C ASP A 124 19.94 -14.69 7.57
N GLU A 125 19.92 -13.37 7.34
CA GLU A 125 20.79 -12.71 6.36
C GLU A 125 21.06 -11.24 6.71
N HIS A 126 22.34 -10.89 6.87
CA HIS A 126 22.77 -9.52 7.16
C HIS A 126 23.85 -9.05 6.18
N PRO A 127 23.63 -7.92 5.46
CA PRO A 127 22.40 -7.12 5.44
C PRO A 127 21.26 -7.86 4.72
N PHE A 128 20.03 -7.63 5.14
CA PHE A 128 18.88 -8.29 4.53
C PHE A 128 18.62 -7.73 3.12
N ARG A 129 18.95 -8.51 2.09
CA ARG A 129 18.89 -8.09 0.67
C ARG A 129 17.55 -8.27 -0.01
N PHE A 130 16.73 -9.24 0.42
CA PHE A 130 15.39 -9.44 -0.16
C PHE A 130 14.47 -8.26 0.20
N GLY A 131 14.49 -7.82 1.46
CA GLY A 131 13.78 -6.63 1.88
C GLY A 131 12.28 -6.85 2.13
N SER A 132 11.57 -5.75 2.35
CA SER A 132 10.13 -5.72 2.65
C SER A 132 9.55 -4.34 2.38
N PHE A 133 8.27 -4.31 2.04
CA PHE A 133 7.48 -3.09 2.06
C PHE A 133 7.32 -2.60 3.50
N THR A 134 7.50 -1.29 3.72
CA THR A 134 7.48 -0.72 5.07
C THR A 134 6.56 0.50 5.13
N THR A 135 5.98 0.76 6.30
CA THR A 135 5.14 1.95 6.54
C THR A 135 5.95 3.24 6.38
N MET A 136 5.32 4.31 5.90
CA MET A 136 5.95 5.64 6.05
C MET A 136 5.93 6.06 7.52
N GLY A 137 4.83 5.78 8.23
CA GLY A 137 4.60 6.24 9.58
C GLY A 137 3.10 6.48 9.81
N GLU A 138 2.78 7.21 10.87
CA GLU A 138 1.40 7.54 11.23
C GLU A 138 1.24 9.02 11.58
N LEU A 139 0.18 9.66 11.08
CA LEU A 139 -0.26 10.97 11.54
C LEU A 139 -1.26 10.85 12.68
N TYR A 140 -1.15 11.78 13.63
CA TYR A 140 -2.08 11.98 14.72
C TYR A 140 -2.63 13.41 14.64
N ILE A 141 -3.95 13.58 14.62
CA ILE A 141 -4.59 14.89 14.65
C ILE A 141 -5.50 14.96 15.87
N GLU A 142 -4.98 15.53 16.95
CA GLU A 142 -5.72 15.78 18.19
C GLU A 142 -6.75 16.88 17.95
N THR A 143 -7.99 16.70 18.44
CA THR A 143 -9.12 17.57 18.07
C THR A 143 -9.74 18.36 19.21
N ASP A 144 -9.20 18.29 20.42
CA ASP A 144 -9.76 18.82 21.69
C ASP A 144 -11.08 18.19 22.16
N LEU A 145 -11.63 17.27 21.37
CA LEU A 145 -12.93 16.65 21.62
C LEU A 145 -12.80 15.34 22.41
N SER A 146 -13.92 14.90 22.97
CA SER A 146 -14.06 13.58 23.61
C SER A 146 -15.37 12.92 23.21
N GLU A 147 -15.45 11.59 23.36
CA GLU A 147 -16.65 10.81 23.03
C GLU A 147 -17.81 11.04 24.04
N LEU A 148 -17.53 11.65 25.19
CA LEU A 148 -18.55 11.91 26.22
C LEU A 148 -19.70 12.77 25.65
N ARG A 149 -20.94 12.29 25.76
CA ARG A 149 -22.13 13.01 25.24
C ARG A 149 -22.10 13.28 23.72
N MET A 150 -21.30 12.53 22.97
CA MET A 150 -21.34 12.54 21.51
C MET A 150 -22.57 11.76 21.01
N LYS A 151 -23.13 12.16 19.88
CA LYS A 151 -24.26 11.48 19.21
C LYS A 151 -24.04 11.38 17.70
N ASN A 152 -24.85 10.57 17.03
CA ASN A 152 -24.94 10.48 15.57
C ASN A 152 -23.60 10.23 14.87
N TYR A 153 -22.70 9.49 15.53
CA TYR A 153 -21.41 9.16 14.97
C TYR A 153 -21.58 8.26 13.75
N ARG A 154 -20.88 8.59 12.66
CA ARG A 154 -20.78 7.76 11.47
C ARG A 154 -19.41 7.93 10.83
N ARG A 155 -18.73 6.83 10.53
CA ARG A 155 -17.56 6.82 9.64
C ARG A 155 -17.84 5.95 8.43
N ILE A 156 -17.48 6.45 7.26
CA ILE A 156 -17.97 5.97 5.96
C ILE A 156 -16.80 5.94 5.00
N LEU A 157 -16.59 4.84 4.29
CA LEU A 157 -15.88 4.82 3.02
C LEU A 157 -16.92 4.79 1.90
N SER A 158 -17.03 5.89 1.17
CA SER A 158 -17.88 6.01 0.00
C SER A 158 -17.16 5.43 -1.21
N LEU A 159 -17.69 4.33 -1.75
CA LEU A 159 -17.16 3.74 -2.99
C LEU A 159 -17.59 4.54 -4.21
N ASP A 160 -18.62 5.38 -4.15
CA ASP A 160 -19.02 6.20 -5.30
C ASP A 160 -18.10 7.40 -5.56
N SER A 161 -17.23 7.72 -4.60
CA SER A 161 -16.38 8.92 -4.66
C SER A 161 -14.95 8.68 -4.17
N ALA A 162 -14.58 7.44 -3.82
CA ALA A 162 -13.32 7.11 -3.16
C ALA A 162 -12.96 8.07 -2.02
N MET A 163 -13.90 8.29 -1.10
CA MET A 163 -13.76 9.27 -0.03
C MET A 163 -14.15 8.66 1.31
N ALA A 164 -13.28 8.81 2.29
CA ALA A 164 -13.61 8.52 3.67
C ALA A 164 -14.23 9.77 4.33
N VAL A 165 -15.26 9.57 5.16
CA VAL A 165 -15.97 10.63 5.89
C VAL A 165 -16.16 10.20 7.33
N VAL A 166 -15.89 11.08 8.28
CA VAL A 166 -16.20 10.91 9.70
C VAL A 166 -17.12 12.07 10.10
N GLN A 167 -18.24 11.78 10.75
CA GLN A 167 -19.19 12.80 11.19
C GLN A 167 -19.80 12.44 12.54
N PHE A 168 -20.08 13.45 13.36
CA PHE A 168 -20.71 13.26 14.67
C PHE A 168 -21.19 14.61 15.23
N ASP A 169 -22.07 14.54 16.23
CA ASP A 169 -22.56 15.71 16.96
C ASP A 169 -21.95 15.73 18.36
N LYS A 170 -21.43 16.89 18.77
CA LYS A 170 -20.90 17.13 20.11
C LYS A 170 -21.41 18.48 20.60
N GLU A 171 -22.16 18.45 21.70
CA GLU A 171 -22.64 19.67 22.40
C GLU A 171 -23.36 20.67 21.47
N GLY A 172 -24.16 20.13 20.54
CA GLY A 172 -24.94 20.92 19.58
C GLY A 172 -24.10 21.52 18.44
N VAL A 173 -22.91 20.99 18.18
CA VAL A 173 -22.06 21.29 17.02
C VAL A 173 -21.91 20.02 16.18
N GLN A 174 -22.13 20.13 14.88
CA GLN A 174 -21.91 19.06 13.91
C GLN A 174 -20.47 19.13 13.40
N TYR A 175 -19.70 18.07 13.62
CA TYR A 175 -18.33 17.94 13.13
C TYR A 175 -18.30 17.01 11.92
N ARG A 176 -17.49 17.36 10.93
CA ARG A 176 -17.26 16.52 9.74
C ARG A 176 -15.81 16.55 9.32
N ARG A 177 -15.31 15.36 8.96
CA ARG A 177 -13.99 15.14 8.38
C ARG A 177 -14.14 14.43 7.04
N LYS A 178 -13.38 14.84 6.02
CA LYS A 178 -13.36 14.19 4.70
C LYS A 178 -11.93 13.93 4.25
N TYR A 179 -11.70 12.75 3.67
CA TYR A 179 -10.39 12.30 3.23
C TYR A 179 -10.47 11.69 1.85
N PHE A 180 -9.56 12.09 0.97
CA PHE A 180 -9.35 11.45 -0.33
C PHE A 180 -7.89 11.60 -0.75
N ILE A 181 -7.45 10.76 -1.68
CA ILE A 181 -6.11 10.84 -2.29
C ILE A 181 -6.31 10.95 -3.80
N SER A 182 -6.01 12.11 -4.35
CA SER A 182 -6.18 12.41 -5.77
C SER A 182 -5.07 11.74 -6.58
N TYR A 183 -5.44 10.91 -7.55
CA TYR A 183 -4.53 10.43 -8.59
C TYR A 183 -4.05 11.55 -9.52
N PRO A 184 -4.92 12.35 -10.16
CA PRO A 184 -4.47 13.37 -11.13
C PRO A 184 -3.63 14.51 -10.51
N ASP A 185 -3.68 14.67 -9.19
CA ASP A 185 -2.97 15.75 -8.49
C ASP A 185 -1.89 15.26 -7.51
N SER A 186 -1.68 13.94 -7.38
CA SER A 186 -0.70 13.32 -6.47
C SER A 186 -0.71 13.88 -5.04
N VAL A 187 -1.91 14.10 -4.46
CA VAL A 187 -2.08 14.74 -3.16
C VAL A 187 -3.19 14.08 -2.35
N MET A 188 -2.93 13.85 -1.06
CA MET A 188 -3.94 13.52 -0.06
C MET A 188 -4.53 14.82 0.50
N ALA A 189 -5.86 14.90 0.56
CA ALA A 189 -6.56 16.02 1.17
C ALA A 189 -7.37 15.54 2.38
N MET A 190 -7.26 16.27 3.49
CA MET A 190 -7.97 16.01 4.74
C MET A 190 -8.68 17.28 5.20
N GLU A 191 -9.99 17.33 5.05
CA GLU A 191 -10.82 18.45 5.48
C GLU A 191 -11.37 18.16 6.87
N PHE A 192 -11.22 19.10 7.81
CA PHE A 192 -11.85 19.13 9.13
C PHE A 192 -12.75 20.36 9.21
N SER A 193 -14.01 20.19 9.60
CA SER A 193 -15.01 21.27 9.61
C SER A 193 -16.02 21.11 10.75
N ALA A 194 -16.57 22.24 11.18
CA ALA A 194 -17.71 22.30 12.10
C ALA A 194 -18.79 23.24 11.54
N ASP A 195 -20.04 23.03 11.93
CA ASP A 195 -21.18 23.88 11.55
C ASP A 195 -21.27 25.19 12.36
N LYS A 196 -20.39 25.38 13.34
CA LYS A 196 -20.22 26.64 14.09
C LYS A 196 -18.80 27.15 13.95
N ALA A 197 -18.68 28.47 13.82
CA ALA A 197 -17.40 29.15 13.68
C ALA A 197 -16.48 28.94 14.89
N GLY A 198 -15.18 28.89 14.65
CA GLY A 198 -14.14 28.82 15.67
C GLY A 198 -14.07 27.51 16.46
N LYS A 199 -14.60 26.41 15.92
CA LYS A 199 -14.72 25.12 16.61
C LYS A 199 -13.65 24.08 16.27
N GLN A 200 -12.75 24.38 15.33
CA GLN A 200 -11.61 23.52 15.02
C GLN A 200 -10.36 23.99 15.80
N ASN A 201 -9.97 23.21 16.81
CA ASN A 201 -8.66 23.29 17.44
C ASN A 201 -7.95 21.97 17.18
N LEU A 202 -6.89 21.99 16.38
CA LEU A 202 -6.25 20.79 15.87
C LEU A 202 -4.76 20.84 16.17
N VAL A 203 -4.20 19.72 16.63
CA VAL A 203 -2.74 19.56 16.73
C VAL A 203 -2.36 18.34 15.90
N LEU A 204 -1.72 18.58 14.76
CA LEU A 204 -1.16 17.53 13.93
C LEU A 204 0.27 17.23 14.36
N SER A 205 0.54 15.95 14.59
CA SER A 205 1.87 15.40 14.85
C SER A 205 2.08 14.12 14.04
N TYR A 206 3.33 13.67 13.95
CA TYR A 206 3.72 12.53 13.16
C TYR A 206 4.57 11.55 13.97
N ALA A 207 4.22 10.27 13.92
CA ALA A 207 5.03 9.17 14.42
C ALA A 207 5.84 8.58 13.26
N PRO A 208 7.17 8.80 13.21
CA PRO A 208 7.99 8.39 12.10
C PRO A 208 8.25 6.88 12.05
N ASN A 209 8.61 6.39 10.86
CA ASN A 209 9.23 5.09 10.70
C ASN A 209 10.58 5.06 11.46
N PRO A 210 10.77 4.16 12.45
CA PRO A 210 11.98 4.06 13.27
C PRO A 210 13.17 3.42 12.55
N GLU A 211 12.96 2.78 11.39
CA GLU A 211 14.02 2.22 10.54
C GLU A 211 14.61 3.27 9.57
N ALA A 212 14.26 4.55 9.77
CA ALA A 212 14.78 5.67 9.00
C ALA A 212 15.52 6.67 9.90
N GLN A 213 16.66 7.17 9.43
CA GLN A 213 17.20 8.43 9.92
C GLN A 213 16.37 9.55 9.34
N SER A 214 15.78 10.38 10.20
CA SER A 214 14.78 11.34 9.76
C SER A 214 14.89 12.70 10.38
N ASN A 215 14.35 13.70 9.67
CA ASN A 215 14.27 15.08 10.10
C ASN A 215 12.89 15.64 9.78
N ILE A 216 12.33 16.42 10.71
CA ILE A 216 11.14 17.25 10.50
C ILE A 216 11.58 18.69 10.63
N ARG A 217 11.07 19.54 9.75
CA ARG A 217 11.25 20.99 9.85
C ARG A 217 10.01 21.71 9.38
N THR A 218 9.89 22.96 9.80
CA THR A 218 8.86 23.85 9.29
C THR A 218 9.09 24.13 7.80
N ASP A 219 7.97 24.20 7.07
CA ASP A 219 7.90 24.65 5.69
C ASP A 219 6.96 25.86 5.69
N GLY A 220 7.50 27.05 5.93
CA GLY A 220 6.72 28.25 6.23
C GLY A 220 6.03 28.21 7.60
N THR A 221 5.04 29.08 7.80
CA THR A 221 4.28 29.17 9.07
C THR A 221 3.16 28.14 9.18
N ASP A 222 2.82 27.48 8.08
CA ASP A 222 1.62 26.65 7.91
C ASP A 222 1.91 25.24 7.40
N GLY A 223 3.19 24.85 7.34
CA GLY A 223 3.58 23.55 6.81
C GLY A 223 4.73 22.89 7.55
N LEU A 224 4.85 21.58 7.31
CA LEU A 224 5.98 20.76 7.71
C LEU A 224 6.50 19.99 6.49
N VAL A 225 7.80 19.74 6.47
CA VAL A 225 8.42 18.75 5.60
C VAL A 225 9.16 17.72 6.45
N TYR A 226 8.91 16.46 6.15
CA TYR A 226 9.62 15.32 6.69
C TYR A 226 10.51 14.74 5.60
N THR A 227 11.75 14.43 5.94
CA THR A 227 12.69 13.70 5.10
C THR A 227 13.23 12.51 5.89
N GLY A 228 13.28 11.34 5.26
CA GLY A 228 13.82 10.12 5.84
C GLY A 228 14.78 9.40 4.89
N VAL A 229 15.73 8.67 5.48
CA VAL A 229 16.66 7.78 4.78
C VAL A 229 16.61 6.41 5.47
N LEU A 230 16.17 5.38 4.76
CA LEU A 230 16.08 4.03 5.34
C LEU A 230 17.47 3.50 5.70
N ASN A 231 17.62 2.99 6.93
CA ASN A 231 18.88 2.47 7.47
C ASN A 231 19.44 1.29 6.64
N ASN A 232 18.55 0.46 6.08
CA ASN A 232 18.93 -0.78 5.41
C ASN A 232 19.56 -0.57 4.03
N ASN A 233 19.04 0.37 3.23
CA ASN A 233 19.42 0.54 1.81
C ASN A 233 19.60 2.00 1.38
N GLY A 234 19.53 2.96 2.29
CA GLY A 234 19.73 4.37 1.98
C GLY A 234 18.65 5.00 1.09
N MET A 235 17.52 4.33 0.86
CA MET A 235 16.38 4.89 0.11
C MET A 235 15.90 6.16 0.80
N LYS A 236 15.80 7.24 0.03
CA LYS A 236 15.25 8.51 0.51
C LYS A 236 13.74 8.52 0.35
N PHE A 237 13.05 9.15 1.28
CA PHE A 237 11.64 9.46 1.15
C PHE A 237 11.32 10.78 1.83
N ALA A 238 10.27 11.44 1.35
CA ALA A 238 9.81 12.67 1.92
C ALA A 238 8.29 12.75 1.91
N PHE A 239 7.73 13.52 2.84
CA PHE A 239 6.40 14.08 2.65
C PHE A 239 6.37 15.53 3.07
N ARG A 240 5.44 16.28 2.46
CA ARG A 240 5.13 17.65 2.81
C ARG A 240 3.67 17.75 3.19
N ILE A 241 3.38 18.50 4.23
CA ILE A 241 2.02 18.77 4.66
C ILE A 241 1.81 20.26 4.89
N LYS A 242 0.70 20.79 4.38
CA LYS A 242 0.27 22.19 4.53
C LYS A 242 -1.11 22.25 5.17
N ALA A 243 -1.32 23.15 6.11
CA ALA A 243 -2.60 23.39 6.77
C ALA A 243 -3.19 24.74 6.34
N ILE A 244 -4.35 24.68 5.68
CA ILE A 244 -5.05 25.84 5.14
C ILE A 244 -6.33 26.04 5.97
N ALA A 245 -6.34 27.06 6.82
CA ALA A 245 -7.49 27.35 7.69
C ALA A 245 -8.37 28.47 7.13
N LYS A 246 -9.69 28.30 7.27
CA LYS A 246 -10.68 29.38 7.17
C LYS A 246 -11.08 29.78 8.58
N GLY A 247 -10.80 31.04 8.94
CA GLY A 247 -10.89 31.50 10.32
C GLY A 247 -9.74 30.95 11.19
N GLY A 248 -9.57 31.53 12.38
CA GLY A 248 -8.55 31.08 13.32
C GLY A 248 -7.11 31.35 12.89
N THR A 249 -6.18 30.57 13.45
CA THR A 249 -4.74 30.65 13.14
C THR A 249 -4.12 29.28 12.92
N VAL A 250 -3.04 29.24 12.14
CA VAL A 250 -2.19 28.06 11.92
C VAL A 250 -0.76 28.44 12.24
N ILE A 251 -0.06 27.61 13.02
CA ILE A 251 1.37 27.76 13.33
C ILE A 251 2.06 26.40 13.24
N ALA A 252 3.13 26.33 12.46
CA ALA A 252 4.09 25.25 12.45
C ALA A 252 5.18 25.51 13.50
N GLN A 253 5.26 24.68 14.53
CA GLN A 253 6.29 24.78 15.57
C GLN A 253 6.50 23.45 16.27
N ASN A 254 7.71 23.18 16.77
CA ASN A 254 8.05 21.97 17.54
C ASN A 254 7.56 20.69 16.84
N ASP A 255 7.84 20.56 15.54
CA ASP A 255 7.45 19.43 14.68
C ASP A 255 5.94 19.14 14.62
N ARG A 256 5.11 20.17 14.87
CA ARG A 256 3.65 20.09 14.87
C ARG A 256 3.03 21.21 14.05
N LEU A 257 1.83 20.96 13.53
CA LEU A 257 0.94 22.01 13.03
C LEU A 257 -0.17 22.23 14.06
N ILE A 258 -0.28 23.47 14.54
CA ILE A 258 -1.23 23.87 15.57
C ILE A 258 -2.24 24.82 14.94
N VAL A 259 -3.50 24.40 14.94
CA VAL A 259 -4.65 25.19 14.52
C VAL A 259 -5.43 25.61 15.76
N LYS A 260 -5.80 26.89 15.86
CA LYS A 260 -6.69 27.39 16.92
C LYS A 260 -7.86 28.16 16.35
N GLY A 261 -9.07 27.83 16.80
CA GLY A 261 -10.29 28.57 16.53
C GLY A 261 -10.62 28.72 15.05
N ALA A 262 -10.39 27.70 14.23
CA ALA A 262 -10.77 27.72 12.82
C ALA A 262 -12.21 27.20 12.61
N ASP A 263 -12.83 27.59 11.50
CA ASP A 263 -14.15 27.08 11.08
C ASP A 263 -13.98 25.77 10.29
N ARG A 264 -12.96 25.78 9.43
CA ARG A 264 -12.57 24.70 8.51
C ARG A 264 -11.06 24.69 8.38
N VAL A 265 -10.46 23.50 8.35
CA VAL A 265 -9.05 23.31 8.00
C VAL A 265 -8.95 22.25 6.92
N VAL A 266 -8.14 22.53 5.89
CA VAL A 266 -7.72 21.54 4.91
C VAL A 266 -6.23 21.28 5.10
N PHE A 267 -5.89 20.02 5.37
CA PHE A 267 -4.52 19.55 5.25
C PHE A 267 -4.30 18.96 3.86
N LEU A 268 -3.27 19.40 3.16
CA LEU A 268 -2.79 18.78 1.92
C LEU A 268 -1.48 18.08 2.21
N LEU A 269 -1.34 16.82 1.77
CA LEU A 269 -0.14 16.01 1.94
C LEU A 269 0.32 15.39 0.62
N THR A 270 1.60 15.57 0.30
CA THR A 270 2.27 14.93 -0.84
C THR A 270 3.44 14.09 -0.33
N ALA A 271 3.68 12.93 -0.91
CA ALA A 271 4.75 12.02 -0.49
C ALA A 271 5.41 11.35 -1.70
N ASP A 272 6.70 11.02 -1.57
CA ASP A 272 7.46 10.34 -2.63
C ASP A 272 8.70 9.63 -2.05
N THR A 273 9.31 8.74 -2.83
CA THR A 273 10.65 8.19 -2.58
C THR A 273 11.60 8.50 -3.72
N ASP A 274 12.88 8.16 -3.58
CA ASP A 274 13.83 8.20 -4.69
C ASP A 274 13.81 6.94 -5.57
N TYR A 275 12.79 6.07 -5.47
CA TYR A 275 12.69 4.90 -6.32
C TYR A 275 12.40 5.26 -7.78
N LYS A 276 13.07 4.56 -8.69
CA LYS A 276 12.83 4.62 -10.13
C LYS A 276 12.78 3.23 -10.72
N MET A 277 11.64 2.91 -11.34
CA MET A 277 11.50 1.71 -12.16
C MET A 277 12.58 1.69 -13.25
N ASN A 278 13.32 0.58 -13.36
CA ASN A 278 14.37 0.42 -14.35
C ASN A 278 14.26 -0.96 -15.01
N PHE A 279 13.94 -0.98 -16.30
CA PHE A 279 13.82 -2.22 -17.09
C PHE A 279 15.17 -2.78 -17.58
N ASN A 280 16.24 -2.01 -17.42
CA ASN A 280 17.58 -2.38 -17.84
C ASN A 280 18.62 -2.12 -16.73
N PRO A 281 18.45 -2.69 -15.51
CA PRO A 281 19.32 -2.41 -14.38
C PRO A 281 20.78 -2.78 -14.66
N ASP A 282 21.70 -1.96 -14.17
CA ASP A 282 23.12 -2.30 -14.12
C ASP A 282 23.41 -3.09 -12.84
N PHE A 283 23.81 -4.36 -13.02
CA PHE A 283 24.07 -5.26 -11.90
C PHE A 283 25.32 -4.91 -11.09
N LYS A 284 26.13 -3.93 -11.53
CA LYS A 284 27.26 -3.40 -10.77
C LYS A 284 26.96 -2.08 -10.07
N ASN A 285 25.85 -1.42 -10.41
CA ASN A 285 25.50 -0.13 -9.83
C ASN A 285 24.49 -0.29 -8.68
N PRO A 286 24.87 0.01 -7.42
CA PRO A 286 23.94 -0.08 -6.29
C PRO A 286 22.78 0.92 -6.41
N LYS A 287 22.95 2.01 -7.15
CA LYS A 287 21.93 3.05 -7.37
C LYS A 287 21.09 2.84 -8.63
N THR A 288 21.07 1.63 -9.20
CA THR A 288 20.38 1.37 -10.49
C THR A 288 18.87 1.61 -10.45
N TYR A 289 18.25 1.69 -9.27
CA TYR A 289 16.82 2.00 -9.07
C TYR A 289 16.60 3.34 -8.36
N VAL A 290 17.60 4.21 -8.32
CA VAL A 290 17.51 5.53 -7.68
C VAL A 290 17.24 6.59 -8.73
N GLY A 291 16.23 7.42 -8.49
CA GLY A 291 15.74 8.49 -9.35
C GLY A 291 15.92 9.87 -8.73
N ASP A 292 14.87 10.68 -8.84
CA ASP A 292 14.86 12.08 -8.43
C ASP A 292 14.80 12.23 -6.90
N ASP A 293 15.17 13.42 -6.40
CA ASP A 293 15.14 13.67 -4.96
C ASP A 293 13.68 13.88 -4.47
N PRO A 294 13.18 13.05 -3.54
CA PRO A 294 11.79 13.12 -3.08
C PRO A 294 11.45 14.42 -2.36
N GLU A 295 12.44 15.13 -1.79
CA GLU A 295 12.19 16.44 -1.18
C GLU A 295 11.77 17.48 -2.24
N LEU A 296 12.32 17.38 -3.46
CA LEU A 296 12.03 18.27 -4.58
C LEU A 296 10.74 17.88 -5.31
N THR A 297 10.51 16.57 -5.53
CA THR A 297 9.29 16.09 -6.20
C THR A 297 8.06 16.43 -5.35
N THR A 298 8.10 16.18 -4.04
CA THR A 298 7.01 16.55 -3.12
C THR A 298 6.80 18.07 -3.04
N GLN A 299 7.86 18.89 -3.12
CA GLN A 299 7.71 20.35 -3.19
C GLN A 299 6.95 20.77 -4.45
N SER A 300 7.30 20.18 -5.60
CA SER A 300 6.63 20.46 -6.88
C SER A 300 5.16 20.06 -6.82
N MET A 301 4.86 18.83 -6.36
CA MET A 301 3.49 18.34 -6.19
C MET A 301 2.68 19.27 -5.28
N MET A 302 3.25 19.68 -4.14
CA MET A 302 2.58 20.56 -3.17
C MET A 302 2.28 21.93 -3.78
N ASN A 303 3.24 22.52 -4.49
CA ASN A 303 3.05 23.82 -5.16
C ASN A 303 1.91 23.75 -6.19
N GLN A 304 1.83 22.67 -6.98
CA GLN A 304 0.73 22.47 -7.93
C GLN A 304 -0.62 22.27 -7.24
N ALA A 305 -0.66 21.52 -6.15
CA ALA A 305 -1.88 21.30 -5.38
C ALA A 305 -2.42 22.60 -4.76
N LEU A 306 -1.53 23.44 -4.22
CA LEU A 306 -1.89 24.75 -3.64
C LEU A 306 -2.49 25.71 -4.68
N LEU A 307 -1.99 25.71 -5.92
CA LEU A 307 -2.54 26.54 -7.00
C LEU A 307 -3.99 26.17 -7.37
N LYS A 308 -4.38 24.89 -7.20
CA LYS A 308 -5.72 24.39 -7.54
C LYS A 308 -6.74 24.67 -6.43
N GLY A 309 -6.32 24.55 -5.17
CA GLY A 309 -7.20 24.66 -4.01
C GLY A 309 -8.13 23.44 -3.82
N TYR A 310 -8.70 23.30 -2.62
CA TYR A 310 -9.41 22.08 -2.23
C TYR A 310 -10.57 21.69 -3.15
N GLU A 311 -11.43 22.65 -3.54
CA GLU A 311 -12.63 22.33 -4.33
C GLU A 311 -12.25 21.79 -5.73
N THR A 312 -11.24 22.38 -6.36
CA THR A 312 -10.70 21.88 -7.65
C THR A 312 -10.09 20.48 -7.49
N LEU A 313 -9.29 20.26 -6.45
CA LEU A 313 -8.69 18.94 -6.16
C LEU A 313 -9.76 17.88 -5.93
N ALA A 314 -10.81 18.20 -5.17
CA ALA A 314 -11.92 17.29 -4.91
C ALA A 314 -12.72 16.96 -6.18
N ASN A 315 -12.93 17.95 -7.06
CA ASN A 315 -13.59 17.76 -8.34
C ASN A 315 -12.76 16.91 -9.30
N ASN A 316 -11.45 17.18 -9.41
CA ASN A 316 -10.52 16.38 -10.23
C ASN A 316 -10.48 14.93 -9.76
N HIS A 317 -10.30 14.71 -8.45
CA HIS A 317 -10.34 13.38 -7.83
C HIS A 317 -11.63 12.63 -8.18
N LYS A 318 -12.78 13.26 -7.98
CA LYS A 318 -14.07 12.64 -8.25
C LYS A 318 -14.23 12.33 -9.74
N ALA A 319 -13.86 13.24 -10.63
CA ALA A 319 -13.96 13.04 -12.07
C ALA A 319 -13.10 11.85 -12.54
N ASP A 320 -11.84 11.81 -12.12
CA ASP A 320 -10.91 10.71 -12.41
C ASP A 320 -11.45 9.36 -11.88
N TYR A 321 -11.76 9.31 -10.59
CA TYR A 321 -12.18 8.07 -9.95
C TYR A 321 -13.49 7.53 -10.55
N THR A 322 -14.47 8.40 -10.77
CA THR A 322 -15.78 7.97 -11.29
C THR A 322 -15.73 7.56 -12.76
N ALA A 323 -14.77 8.07 -13.54
CA ALA A 323 -14.54 7.62 -14.92
C ALA A 323 -14.13 6.13 -15.00
N LEU A 324 -13.55 5.58 -13.94
CA LEU A 324 -13.24 4.15 -13.80
C LEU A 324 -14.37 3.40 -13.08
N PHE A 325 -14.76 3.88 -11.90
CA PHE A 325 -15.68 3.16 -11.04
C PHE A 325 -17.10 3.03 -11.64
N ASN A 326 -17.60 4.05 -12.34
CA ASN A 326 -18.96 4.01 -12.89
C ASN A 326 -19.12 3.12 -14.13
N ARG A 327 -18.03 2.60 -14.71
CA ARG A 327 -18.08 1.72 -15.90
C ARG A 327 -18.87 0.43 -15.67
N VAL A 328 -18.94 -0.05 -14.42
CA VAL A 328 -19.69 -1.26 -14.07
C VAL A 328 -20.64 -0.97 -12.91
N LYS A 329 -21.90 -1.32 -13.11
CA LYS A 329 -22.93 -1.35 -12.08
C LYS A 329 -23.44 -2.78 -11.95
N LEU A 330 -23.57 -3.24 -10.71
CA LEU A 330 -24.13 -4.55 -10.38
C LEU A 330 -25.34 -4.30 -9.51
N THR A 331 -26.45 -4.95 -9.83
CA THR A 331 -27.67 -4.90 -9.04
C THR A 331 -28.24 -6.31 -8.94
N LEU A 332 -28.44 -6.77 -7.72
CA LEU A 332 -28.89 -8.11 -7.35
C LEU A 332 -30.19 -7.99 -6.57
N ASN A 333 -31.27 -8.58 -7.09
CA ASN A 333 -32.59 -8.60 -6.45
C ASN A 333 -33.05 -7.20 -5.95
N PRO A 334 -33.20 -6.21 -6.85
CA PRO A 334 -33.43 -4.81 -6.49
C PRO A 334 -34.68 -4.55 -5.65
N ASP A 335 -35.68 -5.43 -5.76
CA ASP A 335 -36.94 -5.33 -5.01
C ASP A 335 -36.79 -5.71 -3.52
N VAL A 336 -35.67 -6.36 -3.15
CA VAL A 336 -35.38 -6.71 -1.77
C VAL A 336 -34.74 -5.51 -1.06
N THR A 337 -35.53 -4.86 -0.21
CA THR A 337 -35.06 -3.74 0.59
C THR A 337 -34.41 -4.22 1.89
N GLY A 338 -33.16 -3.83 2.13
CA GLY A 338 -32.48 -4.01 3.41
C GLY A 338 -32.53 -2.76 4.29
N SER A 339 -32.38 -2.94 5.60
CA SER A 339 -32.25 -1.87 6.59
C SER A 339 -30.90 -1.13 6.46
N ASP A 340 -30.85 0.19 6.74
CA ASP A 340 -29.58 0.95 6.82
C ASP A 340 -28.83 0.55 8.11
N LEU A 341 -28.18 -0.61 8.08
CA LEU A 341 -27.34 -1.13 9.17
C LEU A 341 -25.86 -0.89 8.88
N PRO A 342 -25.04 -0.67 9.93
CA PRO A 342 -23.59 -0.67 9.80
C PRO A 342 -23.07 -1.95 9.14
N THR A 343 -22.01 -1.83 8.34
CA THR A 343 -21.50 -2.94 7.52
C THR A 343 -21.10 -4.16 8.36
N TYR A 344 -20.57 -3.97 9.57
CA TYR A 344 -20.22 -5.10 10.45
C TYR A 344 -21.44 -5.89 10.93
N GLN A 345 -22.58 -5.23 11.17
CA GLN A 345 -23.82 -5.90 11.55
C GLN A 345 -24.40 -6.67 10.36
N ARG A 346 -24.38 -6.06 9.17
CA ARG A 346 -24.77 -6.71 7.91
C ARG A 346 -23.95 -7.99 7.68
N LEU A 347 -22.63 -7.91 7.81
CA LEU A 347 -21.75 -9.07 7.68
C LEU A 347 -22.02 -10.14 8.76
N ALA A 348 -22.27 -9.73 10.00
CA ALA A 348 -22.62 -10.66 11.08
C ALA A 348 -23.95 -11.38 10.83
N ASN A 349 -24.94 -10.70 10.27
CA ASN A 349 -26.23 -11.30 9.89
C ASN A 349 -26.07 -12.24 8.69
N TYR A 350 -25.30 -11.83 7.68
CA TYR A 350 -25.01 -12.64 6.50
C TYR A 350 -24.34 -13.98 6.87
N ARG A 351 -23.38 -13.95 7.80
CA ARG A 351 -22.73 -15.16 8.35
C ARG A 351 -23.68 -16.11 9.08
N LYS A 352 -24.85 -15.63 9.52
CA LYS A 352 -25.91 -16.44 10.13
C LYS A 352 -26.92 -16.97 9.11
N GLY A 353 -26.66 -16.75 7.81
CA GLY A 353 -27.52 -17.21 6.71
C GLY A 353 -28.62 -16.23 6.32
N GLN A 354 -28.61 -14.99 6.81
CA GLN A 354 -29.55 -13.97 6.34
C GLN A 354 -29.11 -13.42 4.97
N PRO A 355 -29.98 -13.38 3.95
CA PRO A 355 -29.62 -12.83 2.65
C PRO A 355 -29.37 -11.32 2.74
N ASP A 356 -28.33 -10.84 2.05
CA ASP A 356 -28.03 -9.41 1.92
C ASP A 356 -27.37 -9.14 0.55
N PHE A 357 -28.21 -9.06 -0.48
CA PHE A 357 -27.77 -8.85 -1.87
C PHE A 357 -27.01 -7.53 -2.06
N ARG A 358 -27.34 -6.50 -1.28
CA ARG A 358 -26.59 -5.24 -1.29
C ARG A 358 -25.21 -5.37 -0.66
N LEU A 359 -24.96 -6.39 0.18
CA LEU A 359 -23.63 -6.64 0.76
C LEU A 359 -22.77 -7.39 -0.25
N GLU A 360 -23.36 -8.30 -1.03
CA GLU A 360 -22.73 -8.97 -2.17
C GLU A 360 -22.33 -7.95 -3.25
N GLU A 361 -23.23 -7.05 -3.64
CA GLU A 361 -22.93 -5.91 -4.52
C GLU A 361 -21.79 -5.05 -3.99
N LEU A 362 -21.84 -4.70 -2.69
CA LEU A 362 -20.81 -3.91 -2.03
C LEU A 362 -19.46 -4.62 -2.06
N TYR A 363 -19.42 -5.93 -1.81
CA TYR A 363 -18.18 -6.71 -1.82
C TYR A 363 -17.58 -6.80 -3.23
N TYR A 364 -18.40 -7.03 -4.25
CA TYR A 364 -17.97 -6.98 -5.66
C TYR A 364 -17.37 -5.63 -6.02
N GLN A 365 -18.08 -4.54 -5.70
CA GLN A 365 -17.62 -3.19 -6.00
C GLN A 365 -16.42 -2.77 -5.15
N PHE A 366 -16.26 -3.33 -3.95
CA PHE A 366 -15.10 -3.08 -3.12
C PHE A 366 -13.81 -3.65 -3.74
N GLY A 367 -13.87 -4.81 -4.40
CA GLY A 367 -12.75 -5.34 -5.17
C GLY A 367 -12.29 -4.38 -6.28
N ARG A 368 -13.25 -3.83 -7.05
CA ARG A 368 -12.98 -2.81 -8.08
C ARG A 368 -12.39 -1.53 -7.48
N TYR A 369 -12.96 -1.06 -6.37
CA TYR A 369 -12.45 0.10 -5.63
C TYR A 369 -10.99 -0.10 -5.20
N LEU A 370 -10.67 -1.25 -4.59
CA LEU A 370 -9.32 -1.53 -4.08
C LEU A 370 -8.30 -1.59 -5.22
N LEU A 371 -8.66 -2.15 -6.38
CA LEU A 371 -7.77 -2.15 -7.55
C LEU A 371 -7.53 -0.73 -8.06
N ILE A 372 -8.57 0.10 -8.22
CA ILE A 372 -8.41 1.51 -8.61
C ILE A 372 -7.54 2.27 -7.61
N ALA A 373 -7.75 2.06 -6.31
CA ALA A 373 -7.05 2.78 -5.25
C ALA A 373 -5.59 2.33 -5.06
N SER A 374 -5.24 1.12 -5.51
CA SER A 374 -3.91 0.54 -5.30
C SER A 374 -3.10 0.30 -6.57
N SER A 375 -3.69 0.34 -7.77
CA SER A 375 -2.95 0.09 -9.00
C SER A 375 -3.40 1.03 -10.12
N ARG A 376 -2.67 2.13 -10.27
CA ARG A 376 -2.87 3.12 -11.33
C ARG A 376 -1.60 3.25 -12.18
N PRO A 377 -1.71 3.55 -13.49
CA PRO A 377 -0.55 3.73 -14.36
C PRO A 377 0.49 4.69 -13.76
N GLY A 378 1.77 4.35 -13.91
CA GLY A 378 2.90 5.16 -13.47
C GLY A 378 3.52 4.77 -12.12
N ASN A 379 3.04 3.73 -11.45
CA ASN A 379 3.63 3.19 -10.22
C ASN A 379 3.63 1.64 -10.21
N LEU A 380 4.00 1.02 -9.09
CA LEU A 380 4.09 -0.43 -8.89
C LEU A 380 2.71 -1.10 -8.72
N PRO A 381 2.60 -2.42 -8.98
CA PRO A 381 1.36 -3.15 -8.86
C PRO A 381 0.85 -3.26 -7.41
N ALA A 382 -0.37 -3.78 -7.24
CA ALA A 382 -0.90 -4.17 -5.94
C ALA A 382 -0.06 -5.32 -5.34
N ASN A 383 0.54 -5.11 -4.16
CA ASN A 383 1.26 -6.15 -3.42
C ASN A 383 0.30 -7.00 -2.58
N LEU A 384 0.80 -7.86 -1.68
CA LEU A 384 -0.02 -8.72 -0.82
C LEU A 384 -1.07 -7.99 0.03
N GLN A 385 -0.89 -6.70 0.30
CA GLN A 385 -1.86 -5.87 1.04
C GLN A 385 -2.35 -4.68 0.19
N GLY A 386 -2.25 -4.80 -1.15
CA GLY A 386 -2.50 -3.72 -2.10
C GLY A 386 -1.41 -2.64 -2.03
N MET A 387 -1.45 -1.85 -0.97
CA MET A 387 -0.43 -0.88 -0.55
C MET A 387 -0.60 -0.41 0.90
N TRP A 388 -1.58 -0.96 1.62
CA TRP A 388 -1.96 -0.49 2.95
C TRP A 388 -1.29 -1.36 4.00
N HIS A 389 -0.31 -0.79 4.71
CA HIS A 389 0.48 -1.53 5.68
C HIS A 389 0.86 -0.67 6.90
N ASN A 390 0.66 -1.17 8.12
CA ASN A 390 0.94 -0.42 9.36
C ASN A 390 2.15 -0.91 10.16
N ASN A 391 3.05 -1.68 9.54
CA ASN A 391 4.22 -2.21 10.21
C ASN A 391 5.52 -1.95 9.44
N LEU A 392 6.65 -2.31 10.06
CA LEU A 392 7.98 -2.23 9.45
C LEU A 392 8.28 -3.44 8.58
N ASP A 393 7.70 -4.57 9.00
CA ASP A 393 7.88 -5.89 8.42
C ASP A 393 6.56 -6.65 8.52
N GLY A 394 5.89 -6.82 7.38
CA GLY A 394 4.61 -7.51 7.31
C GLY A 394 4.74 -9.01 7.06
N PRO A 395 3.64 -9.78 7.26
CA PRO A 395 3.58 -11.17 6.83
C PRO A 395 4.02 -11.32 5.37
N TRP A 396 4.93 -12.25 5.12
CA TRP A 396 5.53 -12.48 3.79
C TRP A 396 6.13 -11.22 3.15
N ARG A 397 6.71 -10.34 3.98
CA ARG A 397 7.35 -9.07 3.57
C ARG A 397 6.44 -8.09 2.82
N VAL A 398 5.14 -8.39 2.79
CA VAL A 398 4.15 -7.79 1.89
C VAL A 398 4.67 -7.77 0.44
N ASP A 399 5.28 -8.90 0.03
CA ASP A 399 5.99 -9.02 -1.24
C ASP A 399 5.07 -9.11 -2.47
N TYR A 400 5.67 -9.32 -3.63
CA TYR A 400 4.96 -9.77 -4.83
C TYR A 400 5.05 -11.29 -4.92
N HIS A 401 3.97 -11.96 -4.54
CA HIS A 401 3.92 -13.41 -4.46
C HIS A 401 3.34 -14.01 -5.76
N ASN A 402 4.20 -14.68 -6.54
CA ASN A 402 3.98 -15.09 -7.93
C ASN A 402 3.42 -16.51 -8.12
N ASN A 403 2.92 -17.15 -7.07
CA ASN A 403 2.37 -18.51 -7.14
C ASN A 403 0.84 -18.57 -6.94
N ILE A 404 0.18 -17.42 -6.79
CA ILE A 404 -1.30 -17.25 -6.82
C ILE A 404 -1.68 -15.79 -6.53
N ASN A 405 -0.99 -15.11 -5.61
CA ASN A 405 -1.51 -13.87 -5.01
C ASN A 405 -1.48 -12.68 -5.97
N ILE A 406 -0.33 -12.40 -6.61
CA ILE A 406 -0.27 -11.30 -7.56
C ILE A 406 -1.19 -11.58 -8.75
N GLN A 407 -1.33 -12.84 -9.18
CA GLN A 407 -2.27 -13.18 -10.25
C GLN A 407 -3.71 -12.89 -9.83
N MET A 408 -4.09 -13.32 -8.61
CA MET A 408 -5.42 -13.07 -8.04
C MET A 408 -5.73 -11.57 -7.91
N ASN A 409 -4.73 -10.73 -7.58
CA ASN A 409 -4.91 -9.28 -7.52
C ASN A 409 -5.41 -8.70 -8.86
N TYR A 410 -5.08 -9.34 -10.00
CA TYR A 410 -5.33 -8.81 -11.34
C TYR A 410 -6.41 -9.57 -12.13
N TRP A 411 -6.89 -10.73 -11.67
CA TRP A 411 -8.06 -11.39 -12.27
C TRP A 411 -9.27 -10.48 -12.49
N PRO A 412 -9.62 -9.52 -11.60
CA PRO A 412 -10.76 -8.64 -11.87
C PRO A 412 -10.44 -7.54 -12.90
N ALA A 413 -9.19 -7.26 -13.25
CA ALA A 413 -8.83 -6.05 -14.00
C ALA A 413 -9.55 -5.95 -15.36
N GLY A 414 -9.38 -6.95 -16.23
CA GLY A 414 -10.08 -7.01 -17.53
C GLY A 414 -11.60 -7.18 -17.38
N PRO A 415 -12.09 -8.28 -16.78
CA PRO A 415 -13.52 -8.59 -16.70
C PRO A 415 -14.38 -7.53 -15.99
N THR A 416 -13.80 -6.70 -15.11
CA THR A 416 -14.52 -5.63 -14.40
C THR A 416 -14.28 -4.23 -14.97
N ASN A 417 -13.76 -4.15 -16.20
CA ASN A 417 -13.57 -2.94 -17.00
C ASN A 417 -12.60 -1.92 -16.34
N LEU A 418 -11.42 -2.42 -15.95
CA LEU A 418 -10.33 -1.68 -15.31
C LEU A 418 -8.97 -2.01 -15.96
N SER A 419 -8.94 -2.27 -17.27
CA SER A 419 -7.74 -2.75 -17.98
C SER A 419 -6.52 -1.84 -17.79
N GLU A 420 -6.71 -0.52 -17.68
CA GLU A 420 -5.63 0.44 -17.43
C GLU A 420 -4.95 0.23 -16.06
N CYS A 421 -5.66 -0.37 -15.09
CA CYS A 421 -5.07 -0.73 -13.79
C CYS A 421 -4.08 -1.90 -13.90
N THR A 422 -4.02 -2.60 -15.03
CA THR A 422 -3.04 -3.69 -15.28
C THR A 422 -1.65 -3.18 -15.67
N TRP A 423 -1.53 -1.92 -16.09
CA TRP A 423 -0.24 -1.36 -16.56
C TRP A 423 0.90 -1.48 -15.53
N PRO A 424 0.68 -1.19 -14.23
CA PRO A 424 1.66 -1.46 -13.19
C PRO A 424 2.17 -2.91 -13.14
N LEU A 425 1.30 -3.91 -13.35
CA LEU A 425 1.71 -5.31 -13.40
C LEU A 425 2.56 -5.59 -14.64
N ILE A 426 2.17 -5.06 -15.80
CA ILE A 426 2.93 -5.22 -17.05
C ILE A 426 4.33 -4.63 -16.89
N ASP A 427 4.46 -3.42 -16.35
CA ASP A 427 5.76 -2.80 -16.11
C ASP A 427 6.57 -3.55 -15.05
N PHE A 428 5.94 -4.05 -13.99
CA PHE A 428 6.61 -4.92 -13.04
C PHE A 428 7.18 -6.18 -13.71
N ILE A 429 6.38 -6.87 -14.54
CA ILE A 429 6.83 -8.04 -15.30
C ILE A 429 8.01 -7.67 -16.21
N ARG A 430 7.95 -6.52 -16.91
CA ARG A 430 9.07 -6.01 -17.72
C ARG A 430 10.33 -5.81 -16.87
N GLY A 431 10.20 -5.31 -15.65
CA GLY A 431 11.30 -5.17 -14.69
C GLY A 431 11.93 -6.51 -14.26
N LEU A 432 11.18 -7.61 -14.34
CA LEU A 432 11.68 -8.96 -14.03
C LEU A 432 12.43 -9.61 -15.19
N VAL A 433 12.26 -9.16 -16.44
CA VAL A 433 12.81 -9.83 -17.62
C VAL A 433 14.34 -9.94 -17.56
N LYS A 434 15.05 -8.81 -17.48
CA LYS A 434 16.53 -8.81 -17.51
C LYS A 434 17.17 -9.57 -16.32
N PRO A 435 16.71 -9.40 -15.07
CA PRO A 435 17.13 -10.27 -13.98
C PRO A 435 16.77 -11.75 -14.20
N GLY A 436 15.55 -12.01 -14.68
CA GLY A 436 15.01 -13.33 -14.89
C GLY A 436 15.72 -14.13 -15.97
N GLU A 437 16.37 -13.48 -16.94
CA GLU A 437 17.29 -14.12 -17.89
C GLU A 437 18.47 -14.79 -17.18
N LYS A 438 19.00 -14.15 -16.13
CA LYS A 438 20.08 -14.75 -15.31
C LYS A 438 19.58 -15.94 -14.53
N THR A 439 18.37 -15.89 -13.99
CA THR A 439 17.74 -17.02 -13.30
C THR A 439 17.44 -18.18 -14.26
N ALA A 440 16.87 -17.91 -15.44
CA ALA A 440 16.59 -18.93 -16.44
C ALA A 440 17.87 -19.66 -16.90
N GLN A 441 18.94 -18.91 -17.15
CA GLN A 441 20.23 -19.48 -17.50
C GLN A 441 20.82 -20.32 -16.36
N ALA A 442 20.80 -19.82 -15.12
CA ALA A 442 21.45 -20.48 -13.99
C ALA A 442 20.78 -21.81 -13.60
N TYR A 443 19.45 -21.87 -13.57
CA TYR A 443 18.71 -23.05 -13.11
C TYR A 443 18.33 -24.02 -14.23
N PHE A 444 18.18 -23.55 -15.47
CA PHE A 444 17.63 -24.36 -16.56
C PHE A 444 18.50 -24.36 -17.84
N ALA A 445 19.61 -23.62 -17.87
CA ALA A 445 20.40 -23.38 -19.09
C ALA A 445 19.52 -22.93 -20.28
N ALA A 446 18.47 -22.16 -19.97
CA ALA A 446 17.46 -21.75 -20.93
C ALA A 446 17.64 -20.29 -21.34
N ARG A 447 17.27 -19.99 -22.58
CA ARG A 447 17.01 -18.61 -23.04
C ARG A 447 15.70 -18.10 -22.45
N GLY A 448 15.41 -16.81 -22.67
CA GLY A 448 14.22 -16.16 -22.12
C GLY A 448 14.41 -15.84 -20.65
N TRP A 449 13.32 -15.65 -19.92
CA TRP A 449 13.33 -15.22 -18.52
C TRP A 449 12.37 -16.07 -17.68
N THR A 450 12.61 -16.13 -16.38
CA THR A 450 11.64 -16.62 -15.39
C THR A 450 11.81 -15.85 -14.08
N ALA A 451 10.79 -15.95 -13.23
CA ALA A 451 10.87 -15.58 -11.82
C ALA A 451 10.66 -16.83 -10.94
N SER A 452 10.75 -16.65 -9.64
CA SER A 452 10.35 -17.62 -8.62
C SER A 452 9.18 -17.07 -7.81
N ILE A 453 8.91 -17.70 -6.67
CA ILE A 453 7.70 -17.49 -5.85
C ILE A 453 7.61 -16.08 -5.29
N SER A 454 8.70 -15.53 -4.80
CA SER A 454 8.73 -14.19 -4.20
C SER A 454 9.53 -13.23 -5.07
N ALA A 455 8.98 -12.04 -5.28
CA ALA A 455 9.64 -10.94 -5.96
C ALA A 455 9.53 -9.64 -5.14
N ASN A 456 10.43 -8.71 -5.41
CA ASN A 456 10.46 -7.37 -4.81
C ASN A 456 10.58 -6.30 -5.91
N ILE A 457 10.57 -5.02 -5.52
CA ILE A 457 10.60 -3.89 -6.46
C ILE A 457 11.94 -3.71 -7.20
N PHE A 458 12.97 -4.49 -6.82
CA PHE A 458 14.34 -4.37 -7.32
C PHE A 458 14.73 -5.50 -8.30
N GLY A 459 13.75 -6.23 -8.84
CA GLY A 459 14.00 -7.25 -9.87
C GLY A 459 14.44 -8.61 -9.32
N PHE A 460 14.08 -8.95 -8.08
CA PHE A 460 14.42 -10.24 -7.49
C PHE A 460 13.64 -11.39 -8.15
N THR A 461 14.36 -12.34 -8.75
CA THR A 461 13.76 -13.45 -9.55
C THR A 461 14.23 -14.85 -9.14
N SER A 462 15.27 -14.96 -8.31
CA SER A 462 15.80 -16.24 -7.84
C SER A 462 14.85 -16.92 -6.83
N PRO A 463 14.86 -18.27 -6.72
CA PRO A 463 14.38 -18.95 -5.53
C PRO A 463 15.10 -18.48 -4.26
N LEU A 464 14.48 -18.66 -3.10
CA LEU A 464 15.04 -18.35 -1.77
C LEU A 464 15.89 -19.52 -1.27
N SER A 465 16.59 -19.39 -0.15
CA SER A 465 17.57 -20.37 0.33
C SER A 465 16.97 -21.64 0.94
N SER A 466 15.66 -21.66 1.23
CA SER A 466 14.99 -22.81 1.86
C SER A 466 15.05 -24.09 1.02
N GLU A 467 15.32 -25.23 1.65
CA GLU A 467 15.21 -26.55 1.01
C GLU A 467 13.77 -27.10 0.98
N ILE A 468 12.80 -26.39 1.57
CA ILE A 468 11.38 -26.82 1.59
C ILE A 468 10.74 -26.44 0.24
N MET A 469 10.81 -27.37 -0.70
CA MET A 469 10.37 -27.12 -2.09
C MET A 469 8.86 -26.91 -2.25
N ALA A 470 8.05 -27.38 -1.29
CA ALA A 470 6.59 -27.23 -1.31
C ALA A 470 6.12 -25.77 -1.43
N TRP A 471 6.92 -24.82 -0.92
CA TRP A 471 6.64 -23.39 -1.04
C TRP A 471 7.76 -22.58 -1.68
N ASN A 472 8.95 -23.15 -1.94
CA ASN A 472 10.09 -22.40 -2.46
C ASN A 472 10.40 -22.66 -3.95
N PHE A 473 9.85 -23.72 -4.54
CA PHE A 473 10.06 -24.04 -5.94
C PHE A 473 8.80 -23.80 -6.78
N ASN A 474 8.82 -22.81 -7.67
CA ASN A 474 7.78 -22.57 -8.66
C ASN A 474 8.38 -22.25 -10.04
N PRO A 475 8.59 -23.26 -10.89
CA PRO A 475 9.07 -23.04 -12.25
C PRO A 475 8.02 -22.41 -13.18
N MET A 476 6.77 -22.24 -12.71
CA MET A 476 5.65 -21.72 -13.51
C MET A 476 5.36 -20.23 -13.28
N ALA A 477 6.10 -19.56 -12.39
CA ALA A 477 5.89 -18.14 -12.09
C ALA A 477 6.00 -17.25 -13.34
N GLY A 478 7.09 -17.41 -14.12
CA GLY A 478 7.29 -16.64 -15.36
C GLY A 478 6.17 -16.85 -16.39
N PRO A 479 5.87 -18.10 -16.80
CA PRO A 479 4.76 -18.39 -17.71
C PRO A 479 3.40 -17.86 -17.22
N TRP A 480 3.07 -18.01 -15.94
CA TRP A 480 1.78 -17.53 -15.42
C TRP A 480 1.71 -16.00 -15.41
N LEU A 481 2.78 -15.30 -15.02
CA LEU A 481 2.85 -13.84 -15.13
C LEU A 481 2.64 -13.37 -16.58
N ALA A 482 3.23 -14.06 -17.56
CA ALA A 482 3.07 -13.73 -18.96
C ALA A 482 1.61 -13.86 -19.47
N THR A 483 0.79 -14.72 -18.85
CA THR A 483 -0.64 -14.82 -19.21
C THR A 483 -1.39 -13.50 -18.98
N HIS A 484 -1.03 -12.70 -17.97
CA HIS A 484 -1.66 -11.40 -17.74
C HIS A 484 -1.33 -10.35 -18.80
N ILE A 485 -0.19 -10.49 -19.49
CA ILE A 485 0.12 -9.64 -20.64
C ILE A 485 -0.79 -10.02 -21.82
N TRP A 486 -1.01 -11.33 -22.00
CA TRP A 486 -1.94 -11.83 -23.01
C TRP A 486 -3.38 -11.43 -22.73
N GLU A 487 -3.85 -11.59 -21.48
CA GLU A 487 -5.18 -11.16 -21.02
C GLU A 487 -5.41 -9.65 -21.15
N TYR A 488 -4.35 -8.84 -21.14
CA TYR A 488 -4.47 -7.40 -21.40
C TYR A 488 -4.57 -7.08 -22.90
N TYR A 489 -3.99 -7.91 -23.76
CA TYR A 489 -4.05 -7.76 -25.21
C TYR A 489 -5.40 -8.23 -25.79
N ASP A 490 -5.90 -9.36 -25.29
CA ASP A 490 -7.23 -9.91 -25.59
C ASP A 490 -8.34 -9.00 -25.07
#